data_AF-A0A0K3CB71-F1
#
_entry.id   AF-A0A0K3CB71-F1
#
_cell.length_a   1.000
_cell.length_b   1.000
_cell.length_c   1.000
_cell.angle_alpha   90.00
_cell.angle_beta   90.00
_cell.angle_gamma   90.00
#
_symmetry.space_group_name_H-M   'P 1'
#
loop_
_entity.id
_entity.type
_entity.pdbx_description
1 polymer ?
#
loop_
_entity_poly.entity_id
_entity_poly.type
_entity_poly.pdbx_seq_one_letter_code
_entity_poly.pdbx_strand_id
1 'polypeptide(L)' 'PDQPLYRDPWAKREAWRKHPIFSTRAMFRNIFPGFGIAVVAFAAYVAYDETVGAAKKGHGNEHH' A
#
# COMPACT_ATOMS: atom_id res chain seq x y z
N PRO A 1 -38.25 -2.01 -6.70
CA PRO A 1 -38.72 -3.19 -5.93
C PRO A 1 -37.82 -3.38 -4.72
N ASP A 2 -38.34 -3.02 -3.55
CA ASP A 2 -37.58 -2.99 -2.31
C ASP A 2 -37.46 -4.41 -1.77
N GLN A 3 -36.25 -4.95 -1.72
CA GLN A 3 -36.01 -6.29 -1.19
C GLN A 3 -36.30 -6.27 0.32
N PRO A 4 -37.04 -7.24 0.87
CA PRO A 4 -37.27 -7.30 2.30
C PRO A 4 -35.94 -7.45 3.05
N LEU A 5 -35.71 -6.58 4.03
CA LEU A 5 -34.53 -6.63 4.90
C LEU A 5 -34.51 -7.96 5.66
N TYR A 6 -33.68 -8.91 5.22
CA TYR A 6 -33.46 -10.15 5.93
C TYR A 6 -32.71 -9.88 7.25
N ARG A 7 -33.38 -10.18 8.37
CA ARG A 7 -32.76 -10.18 9.71
C ARG A 7 -32.38 -11.60 10.07
N ASP A 8 -31.08 -11.87 10.07
CA ASP A 8 -30.55 -13.13 10.56
C ASP A 8 -30.85 -13.28 12.07
N PRO A 9 -31.62 -14.32 12.48
CA PRO A 9 -31.95 -14.55 13.89
C PRO A 9 -30.73 -14.91 14.76
N TRP A 10 -29.62 -15.33 14.14
CA TRP A 10 -28.39 -15.71 14.83
C TRP A 10 -27.33 -14.61 14.83
N ALA A 11 -27.59 -13.44 14.27
CA ALA A 11 -26.62 -12.36 14.17
C ALA A 11 -25.99 -11.97 15.52
N LYS A 12 -26.75 -12.03 16.62
CA LYS A 12 -26.25 -11.80 17.99
C LYS A 12 -25.30 -12.90 18.46
N ARG A 13 -25.55 -14.16 18.09
CA ARG A 13 -24.66 -15.29 18.41
C ARG A 13 -23.38 -15.25 17.58
N GLU A 14 -23.46 -14.81 16.32
CA GLU A 14 -22.31 -14.70 15.42
C GLU A 14 -21.50 -13.39 15.62
N ALA A 15 -21.96 -12.48 16.48
CA ALA A 15 -21.33 -11.19 16.71
C ALA A 15 -19.88 -11.30 17.20
N TRP A 16 -19.55 -12.33 18.00
CA TRP A 16 -18.18 -12.54 18.49
C TRP A 16 -17.18 -12.83 17.37
N ARG A 17 -17.62 -13.43 16.26
CA ARG A 17 -16.78 -13.70 15.08
C ARG A 17 -16.47 -12.44 14.29
N LYS A 18 -17.35 -11.44 14.36
CA LYS A 18 -17.19 -10.14 13.69
C LYS A 18 -16.30 -9.18 14.49
N HIS A 19 -15.24 -9.71 15.09
CA HIS A 19 -14.28 -8.90 15.82
C HIS A 19 -13.47 -8.05 14.83
N PRO A 20 -13.21 -6.75 15.11
CA PRO A 20 -12.48 -5.85 14.21
C PRO A 20 -11.07 -6.34 13.84
N ILE A 21 -10.45 -7.18 14.68
CA ILE A 21 -9.16 -7.83 14.40
C ILE A 21 -9.25 -8.77 13.18
N PHE A 22 -10.39 -9.44 12.98
CA PHE A 22 -10.62 -10.33 11.85
C PHE A 22 -11.26 -9.64 10.65
N SER A 23 -11.37 -8.30 10.68
CA SER A 23 -11.89 -7.57 9.54
C SER A 23 -10.96 -7.69 8.34
N THR A 24 -11.54 -7.81 7.15
CA THR A 24 -10.81 -7.84 5.87
C THR A 24 -9.84 -6.65 5.75
N ARG A 25 -10.23 -5.47 6.26
CA ARG A 25 -9.38 -4.28 6.31
C ARG A 25 -8.13 -4.46 7.17
N ALA A 26 -8.27 -5.09 8.34
CA ALA A 26 -7.14 -5.36 9.22
C ALA A 26 -6.17 -6.37 8.59
N MET A 27 -6.70 -7.39 7.90
CA MET A 27 -5.88 -8.34 7.13
C MET A 27 -5.10 -7.62 6.03
N PHE A 28 -5.75 -6.79 5.21
CA PHE A 28 -5.11 -6.06 4.10
C PHE A 28 -4.00 -5.10 4.54
N ARG A 29 -4.15 -4.45 5.70
CA ARG A 29 -3.12 -3.53 6.21
C ARG A 29 -1.81 -4.23 6.53
N ASN A 30 -1.84 -5.52 6.85
CA ASN A 30 -0.68 -6.28 7.29
C ASN A 30 -0.07 -7.17 6.19
N ILE A 31 -0.59 -7.16 4.97
CA ILE A 31 -0.08 -8.02 3.87
C ILE A 31 1.34 -7.64 3.46
N PHE A 32 1.70 -6.35 3.53
CA PHE A 32 3.03 -5.87 3.14
C PHE A 32 3.70 -5.09 4.28
N PRO A 33 4.24 -5.79 5.29
CA PRO A 33 5.00 -5.14 6.34
C PRO A 33 6.21 -4.42 5.74
N GLY A 34 6.33 -3.11 6.01
CA GLY A 34 7.45 -2.30 5.51
C GLY A 34 7.30 -1.76 4.08
N PHE A 35 6.18 -1.98 3.39
CA PHE A 35 5.97 -1.44 2.03
C PHE A 35 6.16 0.08 1.97
N GLY A 36 5.66 0.82 2.95
CA GLY A 36 5.83 2.28 3.01
C GLY A 36 7.30 2.70 3.08
N ILE A 37 8.12 1.97 3.84
CA ILE A 37 9.56 2.24 3.96
C ILE A 37 10.26 1.90 2.64
N ALA A 38 9.91 0.78 2.02
CA ALA A 38 10.47 0.37 0.73
C ALA A 38 10.17 1.40 -0.38
N VAL A 39 8.94 1.92 -0.45
CA VAL A 39 8.55 2.96 -1.42
C VAL A 39 9.38 4.23 -1.21
N VAL A 40 9.55 4.68 0.03
CA VAL A 40 10.34 5.88 0.33
C VAL A 40 11.81 5.68 -0.03
N ALA A 41 12.42 4.55 0.35
CA ALA A 41 13.81 4.24 0.03
C ALA A 41 14.03 4.15 -1.49
N PHE A 42 13.10 3.50 -2.21
CA PHE A 42 13.15 3.40 -3.66
C PHE A 42 13.04 4.78 -4.33
N ALA A 43 12.08 5.61 -3.92
CA ALA A 43 11.93 6.96 -4.46
C ALA A 43 13.17 7.83 -4.21
N ALA A 44 13.76 7.75 -3.01
CA ALA A 44 15.01 8.44 -2.68
C ALA A 44 16.18 7.97 -3.56
N TYR A 45 16.28 6.66 -3.81
CA TYR A 45 17.28 6.09 -4.71
C TYR A 45 17.10 6.58 -6.14
N VAL A 46 15.89 6.55 -6.69
CA VAL A 46 15.61 7.03 -8.05
C VAL A 46 15.91 8.54 -8.18
N ALA A 47 15.53 9.36 -7.19
CA ALA A 47 15.85 10.78 -7.20
C ALA A 47 17.36 11.05 -7.15
N TYR A 48 18.10 10.27 -6.36
CA TYR A 48 19.56 10.33 -6.32
C TYR A 48 20.17 9.93 -7.67
N ASP A 49 19.73 8.82 -8.26
CA ASP A 49 20.27 8.33 -9.53
C ASP A 49 19.96 9.28 -10.70
N GLU A 50 18.77 9.87 -10.73
CA GLU A 50 18.41 10.88 -11.72
C GLU A 50 19.25 12.16 -11.56
N THR A 51 19.44 12.66 -10.34
CA THR A 51 20.22 13.90 -10.11
C THR A 51 21.73 13.71 -10.31
N VAL A 52 22.29 12.60 -9.82
CA VAL A 52 23.72 12.28 -9.99
C VAL A 52 24.02 11.79 -11.41
N GLY A 53 23.13 11.02 -12.02
CA GLY A 53 23.20 10.61 -13.42
C GLY A 53 23.07 11.78 -14.38
N ALA A 54 22.17 12.74 -14.12
CA ALA A 54 22.06 13.98 -14.87
C ALA A 54 23.32 14.85 -14.74
N ALA A 55 23.89 14.97 -13.54
CA ALA A 55 25.15 15.70 -13.33
C ALA A 55 26.33 15.08 -14.12
N LYS A 56 26.38 13.75 -14.25
CA LYS A 56 27.41 13.07 -15.07
C LYS A 56 27.21 13.26 -16.58
N LYS A 57 25.97 13.35 -17.07
CA LYS A 57 25.68 13.62 -18.50
C LYS A 57 26.08 15.03 -18.94
N GLY A 58 26.13 16.00 -18.03
CA GLY A 58 26.52 17.38 -18.33
C GLY A 58 28.02 17.63 -18.54
N HIS A 59 28.91 16.68 -18.17
CA HIS A 59 30.36 16.83 -18.23
C HIS A 59 31.06 15.95 -19.29
N GLY A 60 30.33 15.44 -20.28
CA GLY A 60 30.87 14.49 -21.27
C GLY A 60 30.43 14.72 -22.71
N ASN A 61 30.20 15.97 -23.14
CA ASN A 61 29.88 16.30 -24.53
C ASN A 61 30.85 17.31 -25.13
N GLU A 62 32.15 17.01 -25.06
CA GLU A 62 33.17 17.63 -25.89
C GLU A 62 34.15 16.52 -26.29
N HIS A 63 34.35 16.32 -27.60
CA HIS A 63 35.38 15.53 -28.32
C HIS A 63 34.79 14.78 -29.54
N HIS A 64 34.34 15.56 -30.53
CA HIS A 64 34.46 15.26 -31.95
C HIS A 64 34.79 16.56 -32.67
#